data_AF-A0A1W0X858-F1
#
_entry.id   AF-A0A1W0X858-F1
#
_cell.length_a   1.000
_cell.length_b   1.000
_cell.length_c   1.000
_cell.angle_alpha   90.00
_cell.angle_beta   90.00
_cell.angle_gamma   90.00
#
_symmetry.space_group_name_H-M   'P 1'
#
loop_
_entity.id
_entity.type
_entity.pdbx_description
1 polymer ?
#
loop_
_entity_poly.entity_id
_entity_poly.type
_entity_poly.pdbx_seq_one_letter_code
_entity_poly.pdbx_strand_id
1 'polypeptide(L)'
;MLPLLLRSPRLLLAAAKGLQQSRNVVTNRLIPYKQDLPPVGGYAEFDWNRIPQRPFPSHNKQFLAFILFTFFGLILYERGMFRYKAQQVEILDAKVAMQPLLFAERDRLYLRRIRRNYEAEAELMKDVPDWEVGKWYSEPVYKTVHPNHWLDPPEFEYWAHCDRFEYEKWYHWWYSA
;
A
#
# COMPACT_ATOMS: atom_id res chain seq x y z
N MET A 1 -3.81 115.64 75.22
CA MET A 1 -2.41 115.66 74.76
C MET A 1 -1.94 114.22 74.55
N LEU A 2 -1.98 113.74 73.31
CA LEU A 2 -1.45 112.43 72.91
C LEU A 2 -0.06 112.64 72.33
N PRO A 3 0.98 112.00 72.87
CA PRO A 3 2.20 111.82 72.10
C PRO A 3 2.64 110.34 72.03
N LEU A 4 3.30 110.00 70.93
CA LEU A 4 4.31 108.94 70.78
C LEU A 4 3.94 107.52 70.32
N LEU A 5 2.68 107.11 70.15
CA LEU A 5 2.37 105.71 69.75
C LEU A 5 2.52 105.39 68.24
N LEU A 6 2.69 106.39 67.36
CA LEU A 6 2.72 106.16 65.91
C LEU A 6 4.12 105.92 65.30
N ARG A 7 5.18 105.80 66.11
CA ARG A 7 6.56 105.74 65.59
C ARG A 7 7.21 104.35 65.57
N SER A 8 6.48 103.27 65.89
CA SER A 8 7.06 101.92 65.93
C SER A 8 6.66 101.05 64.71
N PRO A 9 7.61 100.61 63.87
CA PRO A 9 7.32 99.77 62.70
C PRO A 9 6.88 98.33 63.06
N ARG A 10 7.12 97.91 64.31
CA ARG A 10 6.77 96.57 64.80
C ARG A 10 5.27 96.40 65.04
N LEU A 11 4.56 97.44 65.45
CA LEU A 11 3.11 97.38 65.69
C LEU A 11 2.32 97.35 64.37
N LEU A 12 2.80 98.02 63.32
CA LEU A 12 2.18 97.96 61.98
C LEU A 12 2.29 96.56 61.35
N LEU A 13 3.42 95.87 61.54
CA LEU A 13 3.61 94.50 61.04
C LEU A 13 2.75 93.47 61.80
N ALA A 14 2.52 93.69 63.10
CA ALA A 14 1.61 92.86 63.88
C ALA A 14 0.15 93.06 63.45
N ALA A 15 -0.26 94.30 63.16
CA ALA A 15 -1.60 94.59 62.62
C ALA A 15 -1.80 94.01 61.20
N ALA A 16 -0.77 94.05 60.35
CA ALA A 16 -0.82 93.44 59.01
C ALA A 16 -0.94 91.91 59.05
N LYS A 17 -0.31 91.25 60.05
CA LYS A 17 -0.45 89.81 60.27
C LYS A 17 -1.79 89.40 60.87
N GLY A 18 -2.53 90.32 61.48
CA GLY A 18 -3.85 90.06 62.06
C GLY A 18 -5.03 90.06 61.08
N LEU A 19 -4.83 90.50 59.84
CA LEU A 19 -5.91 90.68 58.85
C LEU A 19 -5.92 89.68 57.69
N GLN A 20 -5.14 88.60 57.75
CA GLN A 20 -5.32 87.45 56.86
C GLN A 20 -6.32 86.48 57.46
N GLN A 21 -7.54 86.97 57.62
CA GLN A 21 -8.68 86.16 58.03
C GLN A 21 -9.10 85.27 56.86
N SER A 22 -9.18 83.97 57.15
CA SER A 22 -9.51 82.87 56.25
C SER A 22 -10.73 83.21 55.37
N ARG A 23 -10.53 83.24 54.05
CA ARG A 23 -11.61 83.16 53.08
C ARG A 23 -11.71 81.72 52.61
N ASN A 24 -12.59 80.95 53.26
CA ASN A 24 -12.95 79.62 52.80
C ASN A 24 -13.83 79.78 51.56
N VAL A 25 -13.23 79.65 50.38
CA VAL A 25 -13.95 79.59 49.10
C VAL A 25 -14.53 78.18 48.97
N VAL A 26 -15.84 78.06 49.03
CA VAL A 26 -16.54 76.80 48.76
C VAL A 26 -16.43 76.52 47.27
N THR A 27 -15.53 75.61 46.87
CA THR A 27 -15.44 75.14 45.50
C THR A 27 -16.30 73.89 45.33
N ASN A 28 -17.14 73.91 44.30
CA ASN A 28 -17.96 72.79 43.86
C ASN A 28 -17.03 71.61 43.52
N ARG A 29 -17.08 70.51 44.27
CA ARG A 29 -16.19 69.36 44.05
C ARG A 29 -16.72 68.52 42.87
N LEU A 30 -15.99 68.51 41.76
CA LEU A 30 -16.24 67.57 40.66
C LEU A 30 -15.96 66.14 41.15
N ILE A 31 -16.92 65.23 40.95
CA ILE A 31 -16.78 63.81 41.33
C ILE A 31 -15.70 63.18 40.43
N PRO A 32 -14.67 62.50 40.97
CA PRO A 32 -13.62 61.91 40.14
C PRO A 32 -14.17 60.71 39.36
N TYR A 33 -14.14 60.80 38.02
CA TYR A 33 -14.50 59.71 37.11
C TYR A 33 -13.25 58.85 36.85
N LYS A 34 -13.34 57.54 37.15
CA LYS A 34 -12.27 56.58 36.83
C LYS A 34 -12.51 56.06 35.43
N GLN A 35 -11.77 56.62 34.46
CA GLN A 35 -11.79 56.15 33.09
C GLN A 35 -10.81 54.98 32.92
N ASP A 36 -11.23 53.91 32.25
CA ASP A 36 -10.34 52.84 31.84
C ASP A 36 -9.51 53.31 30.64
N LEU A 37 -8.28 53.74 30.95
CA LEU A 37 -7.31 54.23 29.98
C LEU A 37 -6.26 53.14 29.70
N PRO A 38 -5.64 53.13 28.51
CA PRO A 38 -4.46 52.30 28.30
C PRO A 38 -3.39 52.67 29.34
N PRO A 39 -2.54 51.70 29.72
CA PRO A 39 -1.46 51.96 30.67
C PRO A 39 -0.58 53.10 30.16
N VAL A 40 0.00 53.87 31.10
CA VAL A 40 0.91 54.98 30.78
C VAL A 40 2.15 54.39 30.09
N GLY A 41 2.18 54.42 28.75
CA GLY A 41 3.17 53.75 27.91
C GLY A 41 2.60 52.95 26.72
N GLY A 42 1.28 52.74 26.65
CA GLY A 42 0.63 52.01 25.55
C GLY A 42 0.68 50.48 25.70
N TYR A 43 0.03 49.76 24.79
CA TYR A 43 0.09 48.29 24.72
C TYR A 43 1.35 47.83 23.96
N ALA A 44 1.72 46.56 24.12
CA ALA A 44 2.81 45.96 23.35
C ALA A 44 2.54 46.07 21.84
N GLU A 45 3.62 46.25 21.07
CA GLU A 45 3.53 46.30 19.61
C GLU A 45 3.03 44.96 19.07
N PHE A 46 2.02 45.02 18.22
CA PHE A 46 1.41 43.84 17.61
C PHE A 46 1.95 43.65 16.20
N ASP A 47 2.60 42.53 15.97
CA ASP A 47 3.04 42.13 14.63
C ASP A 47 1.83 41.80 13.76
N TRP A 48 1.41 42.79 12.96
CA TRP A 48 0.35 42.63 11.97
C TRP A 48 0.89 42.08 10.63
N ASN A 49 2.21 41.94 10.50
CA ASN A 49 2.86 41.46 9.30
C ASN A 49 2.57 39.96 9.07
N ARG A 50 2.35 39.59 7.80
CA ARG A 50 2.20 38.18 7.43
C ARG A 50 3.52 37.46 7.59
N ILE A 51 3.58 36.50 8.50
CA ILE A 51 4.71 35.58 8.62
C ILE A 51 4.61 34.55 7.48
N PRO A 52 5.57 34.51 6.53
CA PRO A 52 5.53 33.53 5.46
C PRO A 52 5.76 32.12 6.01
N GLN A 53 5.24 31.13 5.30
CA GLN A 53 5.41 29.72 5.66
C GLN A 53 6.88 29.32 5.47
N ARG A 54 7.36 28.38 6.30
CA ARG A 54 8.74 27.86 6.17
C ARG A 54 8.91 27.24 4.76
N PRO A 55 9.96 27.61 4.01
CA PRO A 55 10.12 27.12 2.65
C PRO A 55 10.42 25.61 2.64
N PHE A 56 9.77 24.90 1.72
CA PHE A 56 10.14 23.52 1.37
C PHE A 56 11.57 23.46 0.83
N PRO A 57 12.22 22.27 0.85
CA PRO A 57 13.52 22.11 0.20
C PRO A 57 13.44 22.56 -1.27
N SER A 58 14.49 23.22 -1.75
CA SER A 58 14.59 23.69 -3.13
C SER A 58 14.33 22.55 -4.14
N HIS A 59 13.76 22.89 -5.30
CA HIS A 59 13.38 21.94 -6.36
C HIS A 59 14.54 21.01 -6.76
N ASN A 60 15.78 21.53 -6.79
CA ASN A 60 16.97 20.71 -7.09
C ASN A 60 17.20 19.60 -6.06
N LYS A 61 16.96 19.89 -4.77
CA LYS A 61 17.11 18.89 -3.70
C LYS A 61 16.00 17.84 -3.76
N GLN A 62 14.78 18.25 -4.11
CA GLN A 62 13.66 17.34 -4.30
C GLN A 62 13.90 16.40 -5.49
N PHE A 63 14.38 16.95 -6.62
CA PHE A 63 14.71 16.18 -7.80
C PHE A 63 15.85 15.19 -7.55
N LEU A 64 16.90 15.63 -6.85
CA LEU A 64 17.99 14.74 -6.44
C LEU A 64 17.50 13.62 -5.50
N ALA A 65 16.66 13.93 -4.52
CA ALA A 65 16.09 12.94 -3.62
C ALA A 65 15.25 11.90 -4.38
N PHE A 66 14.45 12.33 -5.35
CA PHE A 66 13.67 11.44 -6.21
C PHE A 66 14.57 10.50 -7.00
N ILE A 67 15.62 11.02 -7.62
CA ILE A 67 16.59 10.22 -8.37
C ILE A 67 17.25 9.17 -7.46
N LEU A 68 17.76 9.59 -6.30
CA LEU A 68 18.42 8.69 -5.36
C LEU A 68 17.48 7.59 -4.86
N PHE A 69 16.24 7.95 -4.53
CA PHE A 69 15.23 6.99 -4.10
C PHE A 69 14.90 5.98 -5.20
N THR A 70 14.80 6.44 -6.45
CA THR A 70 14.52 5.59 -7.61
C THR A 70 15.64 4.60 -7.86
N PHE A 71 16.90 5.08 -7.89
CA PHE A 71 18.06 4.20 -8.06
C PHE A 71 18.22 3.21 -6.90
N PHE A 72 17.96 3.65 -5.67
CA PHE A 72 17.97 2.75 -4.53
C PHE A 72 16.90 1.64 -4.65
N GLY A 73 15.69 1.99 -5.10
CA GLY A 73 14.62 1.03 -5.38
C GLY A 73 15.02 0.00 -6.45
N LEU A 74 15.65 0.45 -7.55
CA LEU A 74 16.13 -0.44 -8.60
C LEU A 74 17.19 -1.42 -8.09
N ILE A 75 18.13 -0.97 -7.25
CA ILE A 75 19.15 -1.85 -6.67
C ILE A 75 18.52 -2.94 -5.78
N LEU A 76 17.52 -2.58 -4.97
CA LEU A 76 16.80 -3.54 -4.14
C LEU A 76 15.97 -4.51 -4.99
N TYR A 77 15.32 -4.01 -6.04
CA TYR A 77 14.57 -4.82 -6.99
C TYR A 77 15.46 -5.86 -7.68
N GLU A 78 16.62 -5.47 -8.21
CA GLU A 78 17.56 -6.40 -8.85
C GLU A 78 18.03 -7.49 -7.90
N ARG A 79 18.32 -7.13 -6.63
CA ARG A 79 18.67 -8.10 -5.59
C ARG A 79 17.51 -9.06 -5.28
N GLY A 80 16.28 -8.56 -5.25
CA GLY A 80 15.08 -9.37 -5.08
C GLY A 80 14.86 -10.31 -6.26
N MET A 81 15.02 -9.82 -7.48
CA MET A 81 14.88 -10.60 -8.71
C MET A 81 15.90 -11.72 -8.82
N PHE A 82 17.14 -11.49 -8.40
CA PHE A 82 18.14 -12.55 -8.35
C PHE A 82 17.71 -13.70 -7.42
N ARG A 83 17.21 -13.38 -6.22
CA ARG A 83 16.71 -14.38 -5.27
C ARG A 83 15.48 -15.11 -5.79
N TYR A 84 14.54 -14.38 -6.39
CA TYR A 84 13.35 -14.96 -7.01
C TYR A 84 13.71 -15.95 -8.12
N LYS A 85 14.64 -15.57 -9.01
CA LYS A 85 15.12 -16.47 -10.07
C LYS A 85 15.79 -17.72 -9.50
N ALA A 86 16.61 -17.58 -8.45
CA ALA A 86 17.22 -18.73 -7.78
C ALA A 86 16.17 -19.69 -7.21
N GLN A 87 15.11 -19.17 -6.58
CA GLN A 87 13.99 -19.98 -6.08
C GLN A 87 13.23 -20.68 -7.21
N GLN A 88 13.02 -20.01 -8.35
CA GLN A 88 12.37 -20.64 -9.50
C GLN A 88 13.22 -21.78 -10.08
N VAL A 89 14.55 -21.59 -10.15
CA VAL A 89 15.48 -22.65 -10.56
C VAL A 89 15.42 -23.83 -9.59
N GLU A 90 15.42 -23.58 -8.28
CA GLU A 90 15.30 -24.63 -7.26
C GLU A 90 13.99 -25.43 -7.41
N ILE A 91 12.86 -24.76 -7.65
CA ILE A 91 11.57 -25.43 -7.89
C ILE A 91 11.60 -26.25 -9.20
N LEU A 92 12.22 -25.72 -10.25
CA LEU A 92 12.35 -26.44 -11.52
C LEU A 92 13.24 -27.67 -11.37
N ASP A 93 14.37 -27.55 -10.66
CA ASP A 93 15.26 -28.67 -10.37
C ASP A 93 14.54 -29.76 -9.58
N ALA A 94 13.74 -29.39 -8.58
CA ALA A 94 12.89 -30.33 -7.85
C ALA A 94 11.86 -31.03 -8.76
N LYS A 95 11.24 -30.30 -9.69
CA LYS A 95 10.31 -30.89 -10.67
C LYS A 95 11.02 -31.86 -11.61
N VAL A 96 12.18 -31.49 -12.14
CA VAL A 96 13.00 -32.34 -13.04
C VAL A 96 13.46 -33.60 -12.32
N ALA A 97 13.84 -33.49 -11.04
CA ALA A 97 14.22 -34.65 -10.23
C ALA A 97 13.05 -35.64 -10.04
N MET A 98 11.81 -35.15 -9.87
CA MET A 98 10.62 -35.99 -9.69
C MET A 98 10.00 -36.47 -11.00
N GLN A 99 10.25 -35.78 -12.11
CA GLN A 99 9.71 -36.08 -13.44
C GLN A 99 9.86 -37.54 -13.89
N PRO A 100 11.03 -38.22 -13.76
CA PRO A 100 11.15 -39.60 -14.22
C PRO A 100 10.26 -40.57 -13.44
N LEU A 101 10.04 -40.33 -12.14
CA LEU A 101 9.14 -41.15 -11.33
C LEU A 101 7.68 -40.98 -11.79
N LEU A 102 7.25 -39.73 -11.96
CA LEU A 102 5.89 -39.40 -12.40
C LEU A 102 5.60 -39.92 -13.81
N PHE A 103 6.57 -39.82 -14.71
CA PHE A 103 6.45 -40.41 -16.05
C PHE A 103 6.36 -41.92 -16.00
N ALA A 104 7.21 -42.60 -15.21
CA ALA A 104 7.11 -44.05 -15.06
C ALA A 104 5.75 -44.49 -14.50
N GLU A 105 5.18 -43.77 -13.52
CA GLU A 105 3.86 -44.06 -12.97
C GLU A 105 2.76 -43.82 -14.02
N ARG A 106 2.82 -42.69 -14.73
CA ARG A 106 1.89 -42.37 -15.82
C ARG A 106 1.92 -43.43 -16.91
N ASP A 107 3.11 -43.81 -17.37
CA ASP A 107 3.28 -44.77 -18.46
C ASP A 107 2.77 -46.16 -18.05
N ARG A 108 2.96 -46.57 -16.79
CA ARG A 108 2.36 -47.80 -16.24
C ARG A 108 0.84 -47.73 -16.24
N LEU A 109 0.25 -46.63 -15.79
CA LEU A 109 -1.21 -46.46 -15.78
C LEU A 109 -1.78 -46.45 -17.20
N TYR A 110 -1.10 -45.79 -18.10
CA TYR A 110 -1.45 -45.67 -19.52
C TYR A 110 -1.47 -47.04 -20.21
N LEU A 111 -0.37 -47.80 -20.13
CA LEU A 111 -0.29 -49.14 -20.72
C LEU A 111 -1.30 -50.11 -20.09
N ARG A 112 -1.56 -50.01 -18.78
CA ARG A 112 -2.61 -50.81 -18.12
C ARG A 112 -3.99 -50.51 -18.66
N ARG A 113 -4.30 -49.24 -18.97
CA ARG A 113 -5.58 -48.86 -19.55
C ARG A 113 -5.72 -49.38 -20.98
N ILE A 114 -4.69 -49.20 -21.82
CA ILE A 114 -4.68 -49.73 -23.19
C ILE A 114 -4.85 -51.25 -23.18
N ARG A 115 -4.16 -51.94 -22.27
CA ARG A 115 -4.29 -53.39 -22.12
C ARG A 115 -5.73 -53.80 -21.80
N ARG A 116 -6.40 -53.07 -20.92
CA ARG A 116 -7.81 -53.31 -20.58
C ARG A 116 -8.73 -53.08 -21.78
N ASN A 117 -8.48 -52.06 -22.59
CA ASN A 117 -9.26 -51.82 -23.81
C ASN A 117 -9.04 -52.93 -24.85
N TYR A 118 -7.80 -53.40 -25.01
CA TYR A 118 -7.46 -54.53 -25.88
C TYR A 118 -8.16 -55.83 -25.44
N GLU A 119 -8.21 -56.09 -24.13
CA GLU A 119 -8.92 -57.25 -23.56
C GLU A 119 -10.43 -57.14 -23.77
N ALA A 120 -11.01 -55.94 -23.59
CA ALA A 120 -12.42 -55.69 -23.85
C ALA A 120 -12.78 -55.84 -25.33
N GLU A 121 -11.93 -55.36 -26.25
CA GLU A 121 -12.09 -55.56 -27.69
C GLU A 121 -12.08 -57.04 -28.05
N ALA A 122 -11.13 -57.81 -27.51
CA ALA A 122 -11.02 -59.25 -27.74
C ALA A 122 -12.26 -60.01 -27.27
N GLU A 123 -12.84 -59.62 -26.13
CA GLU A 123 -14.07 -60.22 -25.62
C GLU A 123 -15.30 -59.85 -26.46
N LEU A 124 -15.40 -58.57 -26.87
CA LEU A 124 -16.53 -58.04 -27.61
C LEU A 124 -16.57 -58.54 -29.07
N MET A 125 -15.42 -58.67 -29.72
CA MET A 125 -15.30 -58.95 -31.16
C MET A 125 -15.06 -60.42 -31.50
N LYS A 126 -15.08 -61.31 -30.51
CA LYS A 126 -14.81 -62.75 -30.67
C LYS A 126 -15.68 -63.46 -31.72
N ASP A 127 -16.91 -62.98 -31.92
CA ASP A 127 -17.92 -63.62 -32.77
C ASP A 127 -17.92 -63.03 -34.21
N VAL A 128 -17.07 -62.04 -34.50
CA VAL A 128 -17.00 -61.38 -35.79
C VAL A 128 -15.96 -62.08 -36.69
N PRO A 129 -16.34 -62.55 -37.89
CA PRO A 129 -15.39 -63.19 -38.80
C PRO A 129 -14.31 -62.20 -39.27
N ASP A 130 -13.08 -62.70 -39.42
CA ASP A 130 -11.91 -61.95 -39.91
C ASP A 130 -11.50 -60.73 -39.06
N TRP A 131 -11.95 -60.64 -37.81
CA TRP A 131 -11.51 -59.60 -36.88
C TRP A 131 -10.22 -59.99 -36.16
N GLU A 132 -9.14 -59.23 -36.39
CA GLU A 132 -7.92 -59.32 -35.60
C GLU A 132 -7.82 -58.14 -34.62
N VAL A 133 -7.72 -58.43 -33.33
CA VAL A 133 -7.71 -57.42 -32.26
C VAL A 133 -6.53 -56.45 -32.43
N GLY A 134 -6.81 -55.14 -32.38
CA GLY A 134 -5.81 -54.08 -32.57
C GLY A 134 -5.45 -53.79 -34.03
N LYS A 135 -6.20 -54.35 -34.99
CA LYS A 135 -6.12 -54.04 -36.42
C LYS A 135 -7.49 -53.68 -36.96
N TRP A 136 -7.51 -53.11 -38.16
CA TRP A 136 -8.74 -52.98 -38.93
C TRP A 136 -8.95 -54.25 -39.75
N TYR A 137 -9.67 -55.23 -39.19
CA TYR A 137 -9.74 -56.60 -39.74
C TYR A 137 -8.33 -57.18 -39.92
N SER A 138 -7.88 -57.44 -41.15
CA SER A 138 -6.52 -57.94 -41.44
C SER A 138 -5.50 -56.84 -41.74
N GLU A 139 -5.91 -55.57 -41.88
CA GLU A 139 -5.01 -54.46 -42.22
C GLU A 139 -4.61 -53.65 -40.99
N PRO A 140 -3.35 -53.18 -40.89
CA PRO A 140 -2.98 -52.21 -39.86
C PRO A 140 -3.72 -50.89 -40.07
N VAL A 141 -4.16 -50.27 -38.97
CA VAL A 141 -4.88 -48.98 -39.00
C VAL A 141 -4.05 -47.89 -39.68
N TYR A 142 -2.74 -47.86 -39.42
CA TYR A 142 -1.81 -46.91 -40.01
C TYR A 142 -0.92 -47.58 -41.05
N LYS A 143 -1.01 -47.11 -42.30
CA LYS A 143 -0.28 -47.70 -43.45
C LYS A 143 1.10 -47.08 -43.71
N THR A 144 1.29 -45.82 -43.32
CA THR A 144 2.51 -45.04 -43.59
C THR A 144 3.58 -45.17 -42.50
N VAL A 145 3.20 -45.70 -41.34
CA VAL A 145 4.03 -45.74 -40.15
C VAL A 145 4.76 -47.08 -40.06
N HIS A 146 6.02 -47.03 -39.63
CA HIS A 146 6.82 -48.24 -39.46
C HIS A 146 6.21 -49.16 -38.38
N PRO A 147 6.18 -50.50 -38.55
CA PRO A 147 5.52 -51.41 -37.61
C PRO A 147 5.96 -51.32 -36.15
N ASN A 148 7.23 -50.96 -35.89
CA ASN A 148 7.79 -50.83 -34.53
C ASN A 148 7.62 -49.42 -33.92
N HIS A 149 6.92 -48.52 -34.60
CA HIS A 149 6.69 -47.17 -34.07
C HIS A 149 5.41 -47.15 -33.24
N TRP A 150 5.51 -46.65 -32.01
CA TRP A 150 4.36 -46.47 -31.13
C TRP A 150 3.59 -45.20 -31.54
N LEU A 151 2.27 -45.32 -31.65
CA LEU A 151 1.37 -44.20 -31.84
C LEU A 151 0.44 -44.12 -30.64
N ASP A 152 0.30 -42.93 -30.09
CA ASP A 152 -0.63 -42.73 -28.98
C ASP A 152 -2.07 -42.77 -29.49
N PRO A 153 -2.94 -43.66 -28.97
CA PRO A 153 -4.36 -43.63 -29.26
C PRO A 153 -4.98 -42.24 -29.00
N PRO A 154 -5.94 -41.82 -29.83
CA PRO A 154 -6.73 -40.64 -29.57
C PRO A 154 -7.56 -40.79 -28.29
N GLU A 155 -8.00 -39.66 -27.74
CA GLU A 155 -8.69 -39.59 -26.45
C GLU A 155 -9.93 -40.49 -26.37
N PHE A 156 -10.71 -40.55 -27.47
CA PHE A 156 -11.93 -41.36 -27.53
C PHE A 156 -11.65 -42.87 -27.50
N GLU A 157 -10.51 -43.34 -28.01
CA GLU A 157 -10.10 -44.75 -27.93
C GLU A 157 -9.57 -45.09 -26.54
N TYR A 158 -8.77 -44.17 -25.95
CA TYR A 158 -8.23 -44.36 -24.61
C TYR A 158 -9.34 -44.47 -23.56
N TRP A 159 -10.41 -43.67 -23.70
CA TRP A 159 -11.55 -43.63 -22.80
C TRP A 159 -12.77 -44.46 -23.25
N ALA A 160 -12.68 -45.25 -24.34
CA ALA A 160 -13.83 -45.94 -24.93
C ALA A 160 -14.62 -46.83 -23.96
N HIS A 161 -13.92 -47.54 -23.06
CA HIS A 161 -14.51 -48.49 -22.11
C HIS A 161 -14.48 -48.00 -20.65
N CYS A 162 -14.29 -46.70 -20.42
CA CYS A 162 -14.34 -46.16 -19.07
C CYS A 162 -15.77 -45.86 -18.61
N ASP A 163 -15.96 -45.82 -17.30
CA ASP A 163 -17.23 -45.36 -16.74
C ASP A 163 -17.43 -43.88 -17.06
N ARG A 164 -18.68 -43.49 -17.32
CA ARG A 164 -19.06 -42.13 -17.68
C ARG A 164 -18.56 -41.11 -16.65
N PHE A 165 -18.64 -41.46 -15.36
CA PHE A 165 -18.16 -40.60 -14.28
C PHE A 165 -16.64 -40.39 -14.32
N GLU A 166 -15.86 -41.43 -14.68
CA GLU A 166 -14.41 -41.29 -14.85
C GLU A 166 -14.08 -40.34 -15.99
N TYR A 167 -14.78 -40.47 -17.12
CA TYR A 167 -14.61 -39.58 -18.28
C TYR A 167 -14.96 -38.13 -17.95
N GLU A 168 -16.14 -37.90 -17.36
CA GLU A 168 -16.60 -36.55 -17.01
C GLU A 168 -15.65 -35.88 -16.02
N LYS A 169 -15.17 -36.62 -15.00
CA LYS A 169 -14.16 -36.11 -14.06
C LYS A 169 -12.88 -35.66 -14.77
N TRP A 170 -12.38 -36.47 -15.70
CA TRP A 170 -11.19 -36.13 -16.49
C TRP A 170 -11.43 -34.91 -17.39
N TYR A 171 -12.56 -34.88 -18.10
CA TYR A 171 -12.93 -33.79 -19.00
C TYR A 171 -13.09 -32.47 -18.24
N HIS A 172 -13.80 -32.48 -17.11
CA HIS A 172 -13.95 -31.30 -16.26
C HIS A 172 -12.60 -30.79 -15.77
N TRP A 173 -11.72 -31.68 -15.27
CA TRP A 173 -10.39 -31.28 -14.81
C TRP A 173 -9.56 -30.58 -15.90
N TRP A 174 -9.66 -31.01 -17.16
CA TRP A 174 -8.93 -30.41 -18.28
C TRP A 174 -9.51 -29.07 -18.76
N TYR A 175 -10.82 -28.87 -18.71
CA TYR A 175 -11.47 -27.68 -19.26
C TYR A 175 -11.87 -26.63 -18.22
N SER A 176 -11.84 -26.95 -16.92
CA SER A 176 -12.22 -26.03 -15.84
C SER A 176 -11.05 -25.48 -15.02
N ALA A 177 -9.81 -25.84 -15.36
CA ALA A 177 -8.58 -25.32 -14.75
C ALA A 177 -8.02 -24.15 -15.55
#